data_AF-A0A4R5BPH2-F1
#
_entry.id   AF-A0A4R5BPH2-F1
#
_cell.length_a   1.000
_cell.length_b   1.000
_cell.length_c   1.000
_cell.angle_alpha   90.00
_cell.angle_beta   90.00
_cell.angle_gamma   90.00
#
_symmetry.space_group_name_H-M   'P 1'
#
loop_
_entity.id
_entity.type
_entity.pdbx_description
1 polymer ?
#
loop_
_entity_poly.entity_id
_entity_poly.type
_entity_poly.pdbx_seq_one_letter_code
_entity_poly.pdbx_strand_id
1 'polypeptide(L)'
;MFLQMMVPHQGQGVRLARLARDRPVRPEVRTLAAAIETTEVAEIKDMAGRLRGWHRPPTADPHAHAHAAHGGMPQTTDKELKALERSPGDRFEREFLNLLIAHQDDAVQMARLETGKGEDAWTKRLARRVDRSRSAQIARMLALLGSPTPKNLPQK
;
A
#
# COMPACT_ATOMS: atom_id res chain seq x y z
N MET A 1 -3.52 -12.04 -13.36
CA MET A 1 -3.89 -10.62 -13.19
C MET A 1 -3.52 -10.08 -11.81
N PHE A 2 -3.90 -10.72 -10.70
CA PHE A 2 -3.58 -10.21 -9.35
C PHE A 2 -2.12 -9.78 -9.16
N LEU A 3 -1.14 -10.65 -9.45
CA LEU A 3 0.29 -10.31 -9.30
C LEU A 3 0.70 -9.10 -10.14
N GLN A 4 0.23 -9.02 -11.38
CA GLN A 4 0.52 -7.92 -12.31
C GLN A 4 -0.12 -6.58 -11.90
N MET A 5 -1.16 -6.61 -11.07
CA MET A 5 -1.77 -5.41 -10.47
C MET A 5 -1.13 -5.06 -9.12
N MET A 6 -0.82 -6.08 -8.31
CA MET A 6 -0.30 -5.90 -6.96
C MET A 6 1.17 -5.42 -6.96
N VAL A 7 1.98 -5.82 -7.95
CA VAL A 7 3.37 -5.32 -8.10
C VAL A 7 3.43 -3.79 -8.22
N PRO A 8 2.77 -3.14 -9.20
CA PRO A 8 2.80 -1.68 -9.28
C PRO A 8 2.10 -1.01 -8.09
N HIS A 9 1.05 -1.60 -7.53
CA HIS A 9 0.36 -1.08 -6.36
C HIS A 9 1.27 -1.03 -5.12
N GLN A 10 1.99 -2.11 -4.82
CA GLN A 10 3.00 -2.13 -3.74
C GLN A 10 4.17 -1.20 -4.05
N GLY A 11 4.56 -1.06 -5.32
CA GLY A 11 5.54 -0.05 -5.72
C GLY A 11 5.12 1.38 -5.35
N GLN A 12 3.82 1.68 -5.36
CA GLN A 12 3.27 2.94 -4.88
C GLN A 12 3.25 3.04 -3.35
N GLY A 13 2.87 1.98 -2.64
CA GLY A 13 2.88 1.94 -1.17
C GLY A 13 4.28 2.12 -0.59
N VAL A 14 5.31 1.55 -1.23
CA VAL A 14 6.72 1.78 -0.91
C VAL A 14 7.11 3.26 -1.05
N ARG A 15 6.67 3.95 -2.12
CA ARG A 15 6.93 5.38 -2.29
C ARG A 15 6.24 6.20 -1.20
N LEU A 16 4.97 5.89 -0.92
CA LEU A 16 4.19 6.55 0.12
C LEU A 16 4.87 6.39 1.48
N ALA A 17 5.19 5.17 1.88
CA ALA A 17 5.85 4.85 3.16
C ALA A 17 7.18 5.61 3.34
N ARG A 18 7.96 5.77 2.28
CA ARG A 18 9.24 6.50 2.32
C ARG A 18 9.08 7.98 2.66
N LEU A 19 7.94 8.60 2.36
CA LEU A 19 7.71 10.02 2.69
C LEU A 19 7.81 10.29 4.19
N ALA A 20 7.52 9.30 5.05
CA ALA A 20 7.60 9.47 6.50
C ALA A 20 9.04 9.60 7.02
N ARG A 21 10.07 9.17 6.26
CA ARG A 21 11.47 9.08 6.74
C ARG A 21 12.07 10.41 7.14
N ASP A 22 11.74 11.48 6.42
CA ASP A 22 12.34 12.80 6.60
C ASP A 22 11.29 13.85 7.04
N ARG A 23 10.15 13.38 7.58
CA ARG A 23 9.04 14.24 7.99
C ARG A 23 8.83 14.24 9.50
N PRO A 24 8.23 15.30 10.06
CA PRO A 24 7.94 15.42 11.48
C PRO A 24 6.74 14.55 11.86
N VAL A 25 6.97 13.24 11.98
CA VAL A 25 6.00 12.25 12.46
C VAL A 25 6.48 11.59 13.75
N ARG A 26 5.52 11.12 14.55
CA ARG A 26 5.74 10.32 15.75
C ARG A 26 6.60 9.08 15.45
N PRO A 27 7.45 8.64 16.39
CA PRO A 27 8.30 7.46 16.22
C PRO A 27 7.53 6.18 15.82
N GLU A 28 6.33 6.00 16.35
CA GLU A 28 5.46 4.86 16.06
C GLU A 28 4.98 4.86 14.60
N VAL A 29 4.69 6.04 14.03
CA VAL A 29 4.31 6.20 12.62
C VAL A 29 5.50 5.91 11.72
N ARG A 30 6.69 6.43 12.07
CA ARG A 30 7.94 6.17 11.35
C ARG A 30 8.29 4.68 11.32
N THR A 31 8.12 4.01 12.46
CA THR A 31 8.37 2.56 12.61
C THR A 31 7.39 1.75 11.77
N LEU A 32 6.11 2.09 11.82
CA LEU A 32 5.08 1.45 11.00
C LEU A 32 5.37 1.61 9.50
N ALA A 33 5.71 2.82 9.06
CA ALA A 33 6.03 3.09 7.66
C ALA A 33 7.25 2.28 7.17
N ALA A 34 8.32 2.20 7.98
CA ALA A 34 9.50 1.38 7.66
C ALA A 34 9.17 -0.12 7.58
N ALA A 35 8.29 -0.63 8.45
CA ALA A 35 7.83 -2.02 8.42
C ALA A 35 6.99 -2.32 7.17
N ILE A 36 6.10 -1.40 6.78
CA ILE A 36 5.30 -1.49 5.55
C ILE A 36 6.21 -1.53 4.32
N GLU A 37 7.16 -0.60 4.22
CA GLU A 37 8.13 -0.56 3.12
C GLU A 37 8.88 -1.89 3.01
N THR A 38 9.41 -2.39 4.13
CA THR A 38 10.20 -3.65 4.13
C THR A 38 9.36 -4.82 3.64
N THR A 39 8.11 -4.92 4.11
CA THR A 39 7.18 -5.99 3.75
C THR A 39 6.83 -5.92 2.26
N GLU A 40 6.45 -4.75 1.76
CA GLU A 40 6.05 -4.56 0.37
C GLU A 40 7.23 -4.76 -0.61
N VAL A 41 8.44 -4.34 -0.26
CA VAL A 41 9.64 -4.63 -1.07
C VAL A 41 9.89 -6.14 -1.18
N ALA A 42 9.72 -6.89 -0.10
CA ALA A 42 9.88 -8.35 -0.13
C ALA A 42 8.80 -9.02 -0.99
N GLU A 43 7.54 -8.62 -0.83
CA GLU A 43 6.43 -9.16 -1.60
C GLU A 43 6.52 -8.83 -3.10
N ILE A 44 6.97 -7.63 -3.47
CA ILE A 44 7.28 -7.28 -4.88
C ILE A 44 8.27 -8.29 -5.47
N LYS A 45 9.34 -8.64 -4.74
CA LYS A 45 10.35 -9.59 -5.22
C LYS A 45 9.76 -10.98 -5.43
N ASP A 46 8.95 -11.45 -4.48
CA ASP A 46 8.26 -12.75 -4.57
C ASP A 46 7.33 -12.81 -5.78
N MET A 47 6.48 -11.79 -5.95
CA MET A 47 5.53 -11.70 -7.06
C MET A 47 6.23 -11.61 -8.41
N ALA A 48 7.28 -10.78 -8.52
CA ALA A 48 8.07 -10.66 -9.73
C ALA A 48 8.79 -11.98 -10.08
N GLY A 49 9.29 -12.69 -9.06
CA GLY A 49 9.86 -14.04 -9.23
C GLY A 49 8.83 -15.03 -9.77
N ARG A 50 7.61 -15.02 -9.22
CA ARG A 50 6.52 -15.88 -9.69
C ARG A 50 6.13 -15.57 -11.15
N LEU A 51 5.99 -14.30 -11.51
CA LEU A 51 5.66 -13.87 -12.88
C LEU A 51 6.74 -14.27 -13.89
N ARG A 52 8.02 -14.11 -13.53
CA ARG A 52 9.14 -14.59 -14.36
C ARG A 52 9.09 -16.10 -14.58
N GLY A 53 8.82 -16.88 -13.53
CA GLY A 53 8.66 -18.33 -13.65
C GLY A 53 7.49 -18.76 -14.54
N TRP A 54 6.50 -17.90 -14.75
CA TRP A 54 5.39 -18.12 -15.68
C TRP A 54 5.60 -17.51 -17.07
N HIS A 55 6.78 -16.94 -17.34
CA HIS A 55 7.05 -16.17 -18.56
C HIS A 55 6.02 -15.05 -18.80
N ARG A 56 5.54 -14.41 -17.73
CA ARG A 56 4.60 -13.29 -17.79
C ARG A 56 5.31 -11.97 -17.49
N PRO A 57 4.88 -10.86 -18.10
CA PRO A 57 5.41 -9.55 -17.77
C PRO A 57 5.06 -9.14 -16.33
N PRO A 58 5.88 -8.28 -15.69
CA PRO A 58 5.70 -7.85 -14.31
C PRO A 58 4.44 -6.99 -14.09
N THR A 59 3.97 -6.32 -15.14
CA THR A 59 2.75 -5.51 -15.16
C THR A 59 1.78 -6.07 -16.20
N ALA A 60 0.50 -5.74 -16.07
CA ALA A 60 -0.48 -6.03 -17.10
C ALA A 60 -0.23 -5.10 -18.30
N ASP A 61 -0.64 -5.54 -19.49
CA ASP A 61 -0.61 -4.70 -20.70
C ASP A 61 -1.58 -3.52 -20.51
N PRO A 62 -1.11 -2.26 -20.61
CA PRO A 62 -1.99 -1.10 -20.57
C PRO A 62 -3.12 -1.19 -21.61
N HIS A 63 -2.89 -1.78 -22.78
CA HIS A 63 -3.90 -1.90 -23.83
C HIS A 63 -4.91 -3.03 -23.60
N ALA A 64 -4.76 -3.86 -22.56
CA ALA A 64 -5.75 -4.89 -22.18
C ALA A 64 -7.01 -4.31 -21.49
N HIS A 65 -7.36 -3.04 -21.78
CA HIS A 65 -8.44 -2.26 -21.19
C HIS A 65 -9.88 -2.73 -21.51
N ALA A 66 -10.09 -3.98 -21.94
CA ALA A 66 -11.44 -4.52 -22.11
C ALA A 66 -12.21 -4.74 -20.78
N HIS A 67 -11.58 -4.50 -19.62
CA HIS A 67 -12.21 -4.67 -18.30
C HIS A 67 -12.35 -3.39 -17.46
N ALA A 68 -12.11 -2.19 -18.03
CA ALA A 68 -12.37 -0.92 -17.35
C ALA A 68 -13.88 -0.62 -17.11
N ALA A 69 -14.77 -1.58 -17.40
CA ALA A 69 -16.22 -1.47 -17.25
C ALA A 69 -16.75 -1.83 -15.84
N HIS A 70 -15.88 -2.24 -14.91
CA HIS A 70 -16.25 -2.38 -13.50
C HIS A 70 -15.56 -1.25 -12.74
N GLY A 71 -16.34 -0.20 -12.42
CA GLY A 71 -15.93 1.01 -11.69
C GLY A 71 -14.68 0.80 -10.86
N GLY A 72 -13.54 1.20 -11.42
CA GLY A 72 -12.22 0.83 -10.91
C GLY A 72 -12.14 1.11 -9.42
N MET A 73 -11.57 0.16 -8.68
CA MET A 73 -11.29 0.34 -7.26
C MET A 73 -10.60 1.70 -7.10
N PRO A 74 -11.01 2.54 -6.13
CA PRO A 74 -10.27 3.75 -5.81
C PRO A 74 -8.79 3.37 -5.72
N GLN A 75 -7.92 4.15 -6.36
CA GLN A 75 -6.48 3.97 -6.24
C GLN A 75 -5.93 5.27 -5.73
N THR A 76 -4.95 5.19 -4.83
CA THR A 76 -4.13 6.36 -4.52
C THR A 76 -3.58 6.94 -5.83
N THR A 77 -3.89 8.19 -6.10
CA THR A 77 -3.50 8.87 -7.33
C THR A 77 -2.15 9.56 -7.17
N ASP A 78 -1.44 9.77 -8.28
CA ASP A 78 -0.21 10.58 -8.27
C ASP A 78 -0.46 12.02 -7.80
N LYS A 79 -1.71 12.52 -7.96
CA LYS A 79 -2.12 13.83 -7.44
C LYS A 79 -2.16 13.84 -5.91
N GLU A 80 -2.68 12.79 -5.28
CA GLU A 80 -2.73 12.67 -3.82
C GLU A 80 -1.33 12.49 -3.23
N LEU A 81 -0.46 11.71 -3.87
CA LEU A 81 0.95 11.61 -3.48
C LEU A 81 1.66 12.97 -3.52
N LYS A 82 1.50 13.73 -4.62
CA LYS A 82 2.06 15.08 -4.75
C LYS A 82 1.46 16.07 -3.75
N ALA A 83 0.18 15.92 -3.41
CA ALA A 83 -0.46 16.74 -2.39
C ALA A 83 0.16 16.47 -1.01
N LEU A 84 0.37 15.19 -0.67
CA LEU A 84 1.00 14.80 0.58
C LEU A 84 2.47 15.25 0.68
N GLU A 85 3.23 15.17 -0.42
CA GLU A 85 4.59 15.70 -0.49
C GLU A 85 4.65 17.21 -0.20
N ARG A 86 3.58 17.94 -0.50
CA ARG A 86 3.48 19.39 -0.23
C ARG A 86 2.81 19.70 1.10
N SER A 87 2.45 18.68 1.87
CA SER A 87 1.76 18.86 3.13
C SER A 87 2.67 19.54 4.17
N PRO A 88 2.19 20.59 4.85
CA PRO A 88 2.87 21.18 6.00
C PRO A 88 3.14 20.16 7.10
N GLY A 89 4.23 20.31 7.84
CA GLY A 89 4.67 19.31 8.83
C GLY A 89 3.65 19.02 9.93
N ASP A 90 2.88 20.02 10.36
CA ASP A 90 1.83 19.90 11.37
C ASP A 90 0.59 19.13 10.89
N ARG A 91 0.37 19.03 9.58
CA ARG A 91 -0.72 18.25 8.97
C ARG A 91 -0.27 16.94 8.33
N PHE A 92 1.01 16.84 7.99
CA PHE A 92 1.58 15.72 7.23
C PHE A 92 1.23 14.37 7.83
N GLU A 93 1.38 14.17 9.14
CA GLU A 93 1.17 12.86 9.75
C GLU A 93 -0.27 12.36 9.57
N ARG A 94 -1.26 13.24 9.77
CA ARG A 94 -2.67 12.90 9.61
C ARG A 94 -3.00 12.58 8.16
N GLU A 95 -2.53 13.41 7.23
CA GLU A 95 -2.74 13.21 5.79
C GLU A 95 -2.04 11.94 5.30
N PHE A 96 -0.83 11.66 5.77
CA PHE A 96 -0.08 10.44 5.50
C PHE A 96 -0.81 9.19 5.98
N LEU A 97 -1.28 9.17 7.23
CA LEU A 97 -2.01 8.03 7.79
C LEU A 97 -3.33 7.80 7.05
N ASN A 98 -4.08 8.85 6.74
CA ASN A 98 -5.33 8.73 5.97
C ASN A 98 -5.09 8.14 4.58
N LEU A 99 -4.09 8.66 3.86
CA LEU A 99 -3.76 8.16 2.52
C LEU A 99 -3.25 6.72 2.56
N LEU A 100 -2.40 6.39 3.54
CA LEU A 100 -1.88 5.03 3.69
C LEU A 100 -2.98 4.04 4.10
N ILE A 101 -3.96 4.44 4.92
CA ILE A 101 -5.15 3.62 5.21
C ILE A 101 -5.90 3.29 3.92
N ALA A 102 -6.20 4.29 3.09
CA ALA A 102 -6.91 4.10 1.83
C ALA A 102 -6.14 3.13 0.91
N HIS A 103 -4.84 3.35 0.75
CA HIS A 103 -3.97 2.47 -0.05
C HIS A 103 -3.93 1.02 0.48
N GLN A 104 -3.86 0.82 1.80
CA GLN A 104 -3.90 -0.54 2.37
C GLN A 104 -5.26 -1.20 2.17
N ASP A 105 -6.36 -0.45 2.17
CA ASP A 105 -7.70 -0.98 1.92
C ASP A 105 -7.86 -1.47 0.46
N ASP A 106 -7.31 -0.75 -0.51
CA ASP A 106 -7.25 -1.19 -1.91
C ASP A 106 -6.54 -2.55 -2.04
N ALA A 107 -5.43 -2.72 -1.31
CA ALA A 107 -4.69 -3.99 -1.25
C ALA A 107 -5.50 -5.13 -0.62
N VAL A 108 -6.26 -4.85 0.46
CA VAL A 108 -7.19 -5.80 1.09
C VAL A 108 -8.24 -6.27 0.09
N GLN A 109 -8.86 -5.33 -0.63
CA GLN A 109 -9.92 -5.65 -1.58
C GLN A 109 -9.40 -6.50 -2.75
N MET A 110 -8.24 -6.15 -3.32
CA MET A 110 -7.58 -6.97 -4.35
C MET A 110 -7.22 -8.36 -3.85
N ALA A 111 -6.73 -8.47 -2.61
CA ALA A 111 -6.37 -9.75 -2.01
C ALA A 111 -7.59 -10.65 -1.75
N ARG A 112 -8.73 -10.07 -1.35
CA ARG A 112 -9.98 -10.81 -1.16
C ARG A 112 -10.55 -11.31 -2.48
N LEU A 113 -10.48 -10.50 -3.54
CA LEU A 113 -10.87 -10.92 -4.88
C LEU A 113 -10.06 -12.14 -5.35
N GLU A 114 -8.75 -12.11 -5.20
CA GLU A 114 -7.87 -13.24 -5.55
C GLU A 114 -8.12 -14.46 -4.67
N THR A 115 -8.37 -14.27 -3.37
CA THR A 115 -8.69 -15.40 -2.48
C THR A 115 -9.98 -16.11 -2.89
N GLY A 116 -11.00 -15.35 -3.33
CA GLY A 116 -12.29 -15.88 -3.77
C GLY A 116 -12.28 -16.48 -5.19
N LYS A 117 -11.61 -15.82 -6.14
CA LYS A 117 -11.70 -16.15 -7.58
C LYS A 117 -10.42 -16.75 -8.18
N GLY A 118 -9.30 -16.69 -7.47
CA GLY A 118 -8.02 -17.19 -7.95
C GLY A 118 -7.91 -18.72 -7.93
N GLU A 119 -7.06 -19.24 -8.81
CA GLU A 119 -6.83 -20.68 -8.99
C GLU A 119 -5.47 -21.14 -8.45
N ASP A 120 -4.42 -20.33 -8.60
CA ASP A 120 -3.06 -20.71 -8.20
C ASP A 120 -2.89 -20.71 -6.67
N ALA A 121 -2.60 -21.88 -6.10
CA ALA A 121 -2.53 -22.07 -4.65
C ALA A 121 -1.49 -21.18 -3.95
N TRP A 122 -0.35 -20.90 -4.62
CA TRP A 122 0.67 -19.99 -4.08
C TRP A 122 0.16 -18.55 -4.03
N THR A 123 -0.48 -18.10 -5.10
CA THR A 123 -1.05 -16.75 -5.23
C THR A 123 -2.16 -16.53 -4.21
N LYS A 124 -3.07 -17.50 -4.02
CA LYS A 124 -4.09 -17.43 -2.96
C LYS A 124 -3.49 -17.38 -1.56
N ARG A 125 -2.38 -18.09 -1.30
CA ARG A 125 -1.66 -18.02 -0.01
C ARG A 125 -1.06 -16.64 0.21
N LEU A 126 -0.45 -16.05 -0.82
CA LEU A 126 0.05 -14.67 -0.77
C LEU A 126 -1.09 -13.70 -0.49
N ALA A 127 -2.19 -13.77 -1.25
CA ALA A 127 -3.35 -12.90 -1.08
C ALA A 127 -3.91 -12.95 0.35
N ARG A 128 -4.07 -14.14 0.95
CA ARG A 128 -4.48 -14.26 2.36
C ARG A 128 -3.50 -13.61 3.36
N ARG A 129 -2.19 -13.62 3.07
CA ARG A 129 -1.20 -12.92 3.92
C ARG A 129 -1.34 -11.40 3.78
N VAL A 130 -1.55 -10.92 2.55
CA VAL A 130 -1.78 -9.50 2.25
C VAL A 130 -3.03 -9.00 3.00
N ASP A 131 -4.18 -9.66 2.84
CA ASP A 131 -5.44 -9.28 3.53
C ASP A 131 -5.23 -9.14 5.05
N ARG A 132 -4.65 -10.15 5.71
CA ARG A 132 -4.42 -10.11 7.16
C ARG A 132 -3.48 -9.00 7.59
N SER A 133 -2.34 -8.85 6.92
CA SER A 133 -1.34 -7.86 7.31
C SER A 133 -1.83 -6.43 7.07
N ARG A 134 -2.54 -6.19 5.97
CA ARG A 134 -3.05 -4.86 5.60
C ARG A 134 -4.20 -4.45 6.50
N SER A 135 -5.11 -5.38 6.80
CA SER A 135 -6.15 -5.18 7.82
C SER A 135 -5.57 -4.81 9.19
N ALA A 136 -4.49 -5.48 9.62
CA ALA A 136 -3.82 -5.17 10.88
C ALA A 136 -3.12 -3.79 10.86
N GLN A 137 -2.49 -3.43 9.74
CA GLN A 137 -1.88 -2.12 9.55
C GLN A 137 -2.93 -1.00 9.58
N ILE A 138 -4.07 -1.19 8.91
CA ILE A 138 -5.22 -0.25 8.95
C ILE A 138 -5.68 -0.04 10.39
N ALA A 139 -5.92 -1.12 11.14
CA ALA A 139 -6.32 -1.02 12.54
C ALA A 139 -5.30 -0.24 13.39
N ARG A 140 -3.99 -0.46 13.16
CA ARG A 140 -2.94 0.28 13.85
C ARG A 140 -2.92 1.76 13.48
N MET A 141 -3.10 2.11 12.21
CA MET A 141 -3.14 3.50 11.75
C MET A 141 -4.36 4.25 12.29
N LEU A 142 -5.54 3.61 12.33
CA LEU A 142 -6.74 4.16 12.94
C LEU A 142 -6.53 4.45 14.43
N ALA A 143 -5.89 3.54 15.16
CA ALA A 143 -5.53 3.77 16.55
C ALA A 143 -4.55 4.95 16.72
N LEU A 144 -3.59 5.12 15.81
CA LEU A 144 -2.67 6.25 15.80
C LEU A 144 -3.39 7.59 15.52
N LEU A 145 -4.39 7.60 14.62
CA LEU A 145 -5.22 8.78 14.35
C LEU A 145 -6.11 9.19 15.52
N GLY A 146 -6.60 8.22 16.30
CA GLY A 146 -7.38 8.47 17.52
C GLY A 146 -6.54 8.85 18.74
N SER A 147 -5.23 8.62 18.71
CA SER A 147 -4.31 8.95 19.80
C SER A 147 -3.88 10.42 19.71
N PRO A 148 -3.93 11.22 20.79
CA PRO A 148 -3.52 12.62 20.74
C PRO A 148 -2.05 12.76 20.34
N THR A 149 -1.77 13.69 19.43
CA THR A 149 -0.39 14.02 19.03
C THR A 149 0.30 14.72 20.21
N PRO A 150 1.48 14.26 20.67
CA PRO A 150 2.23 14.95 21.72
C PRO A 150 2.53 16.39 21.28
N LYS A 151 2.28 17.37 22.17
CA LYS A 151 2.45 18.82 21.88
C LYS A 151 3.88 19.23 21.50
N ASN A 152 4.88 18.36 21.66
CA ASN A 152 6.30 18.67 21.53
C ASN A 152 7.01 17.82 20.45
N LEU A 153 6.42 17.66 19.26
CA LEU A 153 7.22 17.15 18.14
C LEU A 153 8.25 18.23 17.73
N PRO A 154 9.55 17.93 17.73
CA PRO A 154 10.54 18.89 17.28
C PRO A 154 10.28 19.21 15.81
N GLN A 155 10.04 20.48 15.52
CA GLN A 155 10.06 20.99 14.15
C GLN A 155 11.52 20.96 13.70
N LYS A 156 11.88 19.98 12.87
CA LYS A 156 13.16 19.97 12.15
C LYS A 156 12.95 20.57 10.78
#